data_AF-A0A558C3P9-F1
#
_entry.id   AF-A0A558C3P9-F1
#
_cell.length_a   1.000
_cell.length_b   1.000
_cell.length_c   1.000
_cell.angle_alpha   90.00
_cell.angle_beta   90.00
_cell.angle_gamma   90.00
#
_symmetry.space_group_name_H-M   'P 1'
#
loop_
_entity.id
_entity.type
_entity.pdbx_description
1 polymer ?
#
loop_
_entity_poly.entity_id
_entity_poly.type
_entity_poly.pdbx_seq_one_letter_code
_entity_poly.pdbx_strand_id
1 'polypeptide(L)'
;MLSQLKTYWTAVANVVANRPYGPNGAETRPASKHFAPGAKVYIIDYFPGTCSRVVVIGLHRKTKRMIKLILAVDFLENFKSKVCYTPAVIALIEAHFASGDITRLTKEFSESLCATLPIWKAEEVKYKTQERPAS
;
A
#
# COMPACT_ATOMS: atom_id res chain seq x y z
N MET A 1 -33.37 0.47 5.56
CA MET A 1 -32.63 1.74 5.33
C MET A 1 -31.45 1.39 4.42
N LEU A 2 -31.54 1.70 3.12
CA LEU A 2 -30.44 1.44 2.18
C LEU A 2 -29.33 2.45 2.50
N SER A 3 -28.21 1.99 3.08
CA SER A 3 -27.03 2.84 3.22
C SER A 3 -26.62 3.30 1.83
N GLN A 4 -26.53 4.61 1.59
CA GLN A 4 -25.98 5.11 0.32
C GLN A 4 -24.61 4.46 0.10
N LEU A 5 -24.43 3.82 -1.06
CA LEU A 5 -23.15 3.22 -1.45
C LEU A 5 -22.14 4.35 -1.64
N LYS A 6 -21.35 4.64 -0.60
CA LYS A 6 -20.23 5.56 -0.69
C LYS A 6 -19.10 4.89 -1.46
N THR A 7 -18.43 5.66 -2.31
CA THR A 7 -17.32 5.16 -3.14
C THR A 7 -16.18 6.16 -3.08
N TYR A 8 -14.96 5.65 -3.07
CA TYR A 8 -13.75 6.48 -3.01
C TYR A 8 -12.77 6.04 -4.09
N TRP A 9 -12.05 6.99 -4.67
CA TRP A 9 -10.92 6.65 -5.54
C TRP A 9 -9.71 6.29 -4.70
N THR A 10 -9.03 5.22 -5.10
CA THR A 10 -7.87 4.68 -4.38
C THR A 10 -6.83 4.19 -5.38
N ALA A 11 -5.56 4.41 -5.07
CA ALA A 11 -4.52 3.67 -5.75
C ALA A 11 -4.57 2.22 -5.26
N VAL A 12 -4.50 1.26 -6.17
CA VAL A 12 -4.46 -0.16 -5.88
C VAL A 12 -3.10 -0.70 -6.27
N ALA A 13 -2.57 -1.61 -5.46
CA ALA A 13 -1.34 -2.31 -5.76
C ALA A 13 -1.46 -3.79 -5.39
N ASN A 14 -0.47 -4.58 -5.81
CA ASN A 14 -0.25 -5.94 -5.35
C ASN A 14 0.94 -5.95 -4.38
N VAL A 15 0.88 -6.81 -3.38
CA VAL A 15 2.04 -7.09 -2.51
C VAL A 15 3.03 -7.95 -3.29
N VAL A 16 4.28 -7.48 -3.38
CA VAL A 16 5.38 -8.21 -4.04
C VAL A 16 5.46 -9.63 -3.46
N ALA A 17 5.54 -10.63 -4.34
CA ALA A 17 5.47 -12.01 -3.93
C ALA A 17 6.64 -12.42 -3.02
N ASN A 18 7.86 -12.15 -3.48
CA ASN A 18 9.11 -12.45 -2.79
C ASN A 18 10.09 -11.29 -2.96
N ARG A 19 10.91 -11.06 -1.94
CA ARG A 19 12.01 -10.09 -1.97
C ARG A 19 13.31 -10.73 -1.50
N PRO A 20 14.47 -10.24 -1.98
CA PRO A 20 15.76 -10.60 -1.40
C PRO A 20 15.82 -10.24 0.09
N TYR A 21 16.48 -11.07 0.86
CA TYR A 21 16.63 -10.99 2.31
C TYR A 21 17.98 -11.60 2.74
N GLY A 22 18.47 -11.22 3.92
CA GLY A 22 19.77 -11.67 4.42
C GLY A 22 20.96 -11.01 3.73
N PRO A 23 22.20 -11.34 4.15
CA PRO A 23 23.44 -10.83 3.53
C PRO A 23 23.42 -11.05 2.02
N ASN A 24 23.76 -10.02 1.25
CA ASN A 24 23.74 -10.02 -0.22
C ASN A 24 22.41 -10.43 -0.90
N GLY A 25 21.31 -10.54 -0.15
CA GLY A 25 20.03 -10.96 -0.71
C GLY A 25 19.96 -12.46 -1.05
N ALA A 26 20.80 -13.28 -0.41
CA ALA A 26 20.90 -14.71 -0.69
C ALA A 26 19.61 -15.49 -0.37
N GLU A 27 18.77 -14.99 0.54
CA GLU A 27 17.46 -15.58 0.84
C GLU A 27 16.34 -14.83 0.14
N THR A 28 15.26 -15.52 -0.22
CA THR A 28 14.01 -14.89 -0.62
C THR A 28 12.97 -15.02 0.48
N ARG A 29 12.33 -13.91 0.87
CA ARG A 29 11.21 -13.92 1.84
C ARG A 29 9.98 -13.22 1.27
N PRO A 30 8.77 -13.58 1.72
CA PRO A 30 7.57 -12.83 1.41
C PRO A 30 7.71 -11.36 1.83
N ALA A 31 7.22 -10.44 0.99
CA ALA A 31 7.32 -9.02 1.30
C ALA A 31 6.55 -8.65 2.59
N SER A 32 5.44 -9.33 2.87
CA SER A 32 4.62 -9.07 4.06
C SER A 32 4.35 -10.34 4.86
N LYS A 33 4.42 -10.23 6.19
CA LYS A 33 3.92 -11.26 7.11
C LYS A 33 2.39 -11.25 7.23
N HIS A 34 1.74 -10.18 6.80
CA HIS A 34 0.31 -9.92 7.00
C HIS A 34 -0.53 -10.21 5.75
N PHE A 35 0.02 -9.95 4.57
CA PHE A 35 -0.67 -10.17 3.30
C PHE A 35 -0.10 -11.38 2.56
N ALA A 36 -0.91 -12.02 1.72
CA ALA A 36 -0.43 -13.09 0.87
C ALA A 36 0.43 -12.52 -0.27
N PRO A 37 1.40 -13.29 -0.81
CA PRO A 37 2.07 -12.96 -2.06
C PRO A 37 1.05 -12.59 -3.15
N GLY A 38 1.25 -11.47 -3.85
CA GLY A 38 0.35 -10.97 -4.89
C GLY A 38 -0.98 -10.40 -4.38
N ALA A 39 -1.22 -10.33 -3.08
CA ALA A 39 -2.48 -9.84 -2.54
C ALA A 39 -2.74 -8.39 -2.97
N LYS A 40 -3.97 -8.13 -3.40
CA LYS A 40 -4.45 -6.77 -3.72
C LYS A 40 -4.56 -5.96 -2.42
N VAL A 41 -4.06 -4.73 -2.46
CA VAL A 41 -4.22 -3.74 -1.40
C VAL A 41 -4.70 -2.40 -1.98
N TYR A 42 -5.41 -1.63 -1.15
CA TYR A 42 -5.89 -0.30 -1.44
C TYR A 42 -5.02 0.70 -0.67
N ILE A 43 -4.33 1.57 -1.38
CA ILE A 43 -3.52 2.66 -0.82
C ILE A 43 -4.43 3.87 -0.66
N ILE A 44 -4.53 4.35 0.58
CA ILE A 44 -5.50 5.39 0.96
C ILE A 44 -4.81 6.65 1.49
N ASP A 45 -3.56 6.53 1.92
CA ASP A 45 -2.82 7.64 2.50
C ASP A 45 -1.30 7.42 2.38
N TYR A 46 -0.55 8.49 2.55
CA TYR A 46 0.89 8.52 2.67
C TYR A 46 1.27 9.62 3.67
N PHE A 47 2.47 9.53 4.23
CA PHE A 47 2.93 10.50 5.22
C PHE A 47 3.98 11.42 4.59
N PRO A 48 3.65 12.68 4.28
CA PRO A 48 4.62 13.65 3.78
C PRO A 48 5.84 13.74 4.72
N GLY A 49 7.04 13.77 4.16
CA GLY A 49 8.28 13.87 4.93
C GLY A 49 8.79 12.58 5.58
N THR A 50 8.10 11.44 5.41
CA THR A 50 8.65 10.13 5.78
C THR A 50 9.14 9.36 4.55
N CYS A 51 10.23 8.59 4.70
CA CYS A 51 10.79 7.78 3.64
C CYS A 51 9.78 6.70 3.19
N SER A 52 9.25 6.85 1.97
CA SER A 52 8.62 5.80 1.14
C SER A 52 7.62 4.86 1.83
N ARG A 53 6.72 5.39 2.68
CA ARG A 53 5.68 4.59 3.36
C ARG A 53 4.27 5.06 3.06
N VAL A 54 3.37 4.09 2.93
CA VAL A 54 1.95 4.31 2.59
C VAL A 54 1.02 3.53 3.52
N VAL A 55 -0.17 4.09 3.75
CA VAL A 55 -1.26 3.43 4.45
C VAL A 55 -2.05 2.59 3.44
N VAL A 56 -2.13 1.30 3.72
CA VAL A 56 -2.82 0.32 2.89
C VAL A 56 -3.92 -0.39 3.66
N ILE A 57 -4.97 -0.78 2.94
CA ILE A 57 -5.99 -1.73 3.41
C ILE A 57 -5.92 -2.98 2.53
N GLY A 58 -5.93 -4.15 3.15
CA GLY A 58 -5.90 -5.42 2.42
C GLY A 58 -6.43 -6.59 3.22
N LEU A 59 -6.63 -7.72 2.55
CA LEU A 59 -7.10 -8.95 3.18
C LEU A 59 -5.97 -9.65 3.94
N HIS A 60 -6.06 -9.71 5.26
CA HIS A 60 -5.07 -10.40 6.08
C HIS A 60 -5.03 -11.90 5.76
N ARG A 61 -3.83 -12.43 5.50
CA ARG A 61 -3.67 -13.79 4.93
C ARG A 61 -4.17 -14.91 5.83
N LYS A 62 -4.06 -14.77 7.16
CA LYS A 62 -4.44 -15.80 8.14
C LYS A 62 -5.89 -15.63 8.60
N THR A 63 -6.25 -14.44 9.06
CA THR A 63 -7.57 -14.18 9.66
C THR A 63 -8.66 -13.94 8.62
N LYS A 64 -8.30 -13.71 7.35
CA LYS A 64 -9.22 -13.41 6.25
C LYS A 64 -10.11 -12.19 6.54
N ARG A 65 -9.63 -11.25 7.35
CA ARG A 65 -10.28 -9.96 7.63
C ARG A 65 -9.57 -8.84 6.89
N MET A 66 -10.31 -7.81 6.46
CA MET A 66 -9.69 -6.58 5.97
C MET A 66 -8.98 -5.89 7.13
N ILE A 67 -7.73 -5.49 6.93
CA ILE A 67 -6.94 -4.77 7.92
C ILE A 67 -6.27 -3.56 7.30
N LYS A 68 -6.06 -2.52 8.11
CA LYS A 68 -5.25 -1.35 7.77
C LYS A 68 -3.83 -1.52 8.30
N LEU A 69 -2.83 -1.25 7.48
CA LEU A 69 -1.41 -1.29 7.85
C LEU A 69 -0.63 -0.19 7.14
N ILE A 70 0.56 0.13 7.67
CA ILE A 70 1.54 0.97 6.98
C ILE A 70 2.59 0.05 6.36
N LEU A 71 2.81 0.15 5.04
CA LEU A 71 3.83 -0.61 4.32
C LEU A 71 4.83 0.34 3.65
N ALA A 72 6.05 -0.17 3.46
CA ALA A 72 7.01 0.47 2.58
C ALA A 72 6.61 0.24 1.12
N VAL A 73 6.81 1.25 0.28
CA VAL A 73 6.35 1.24 -1.12
C VAL A 73 7.10 0.21 -1.97
N ASP A 74 8.32 -0.17 -1.58
CA ASP A 74 9.08 -1.25 -2.21
C ASP A 74 8.43 -2.63 -2.06
N PHE A 75 7.48 -2.80 -1.14
CA PHE A 75 6.73 -4.06 -0.96
C PHE A 75 5.52 -4.15 -1.89
N LEU A 76 5.30 -3.11 -2.71
CA LEU A 76 4.13 -2.98 -3.56
C LEU A 76 4.54 -2.92 -5.04
N GLU A 77 3.66 -3.41 -5.90
CA GLU A 77 3.84 -3.41 -7.36
C GLU A 77 2.50 -3.27 -8.08
N ASN A 78 2.54 -3.09 -9.41
CA ASN A 78 1.34 -3.02 -10.25
C ASN A 78 0.34 -1.94 -9.82
N PHE A 79 0.83 -0.72 -9.55
CA PHE A 79 0.02 0.42 -9.13
C PHE A 79 -1.00 0.82 -10.20
N LYS A 80 -2.28 0.95 -9.81
CA LYS A 80 -3.40 1.33 -10.70
C LYS A 80 -4.44 2.16 -9.95
N SER A 81 -4.94 3.22 -10.59
CA SER A 81 -6.04 4.02 -10.04
C SER A 81 -7.37 3.28 -10.20
N LYS A 82 -8.14 3.10 -9.12
CA LYS A 82 -9.46 2.43 -9.14
C LYS A 82 -10.43 3.01 -8.11
N VAL A 83 -11.71 3.02 -8.47
CA VAL A 83 -12.79 3.24 -7.51
C VAL A 83 -12.94 2.02 -6.59
N CYS A 84 -13.07 2.27 -5.29
CA CYS A 84 -13.33 1.28 -4.27
C CYS A 84 -14.83 1.26 -3.92
N TYR A 85 -15.44 0.09 -4.07
CA TYR A 85 -16.84 -0.19 -3.73
C TYR A 85 -16.98 -1.19 -2.59
N THR A 86 -15.87 -1.71 -2.06
CA THR A 86 -15.88 -2.82 -1.09
C THR A 86 -16.29 -2.28 0.29
N PRO A 87 -17.45 -2.68 0.87
CA PRO A 87 -17.97 -2.06 2.10
C PRO A 87 -17.00 -2.14 3.29
N ALA A 88 -16.33 -3.29 3.47
CA ALA A 88 -15.34 -3.46 4.53
C ALA A 88 -14.10 -2.56 4.38
N VAL A 89 -13.73 -2.22 3.14
CA VAL A 89 -12.62 -1.29 2.88
C VAL A 89 -13.08 0.14 3.11
N ILE A 90 -14.28 0.49 2.65
CA ILE A 90 -14.90 1.81 2.87
C ILE A 90 -14.99 2.12 4.37
N ALA A 91 -15.46 1.18 5.18
CA ALA A 91 -15.53 1.36 6.64
C ALA A 91 -14.16 1.67 7.27
N LEU A 92 -13.09 1.02 6.79
CA LEU A 92 -11.73 1.27 7.26
C LEU A 92 -11.15 2.59 6.74
N ILE A 93 -11.56 3.03 5.54
CA ILE A 93 -11.23 4.37 5.01
C ILE A 93 -11.88 5.44 5.88
N GLU A 94 -13.19 5.35 6.10
CA GLU A 94 -13.93 6.31 6.92
C GLU A 94 -13.38 6.37 8.34
N ALA A 95 -13.06 5.23 8.95
CA ALA A 95 -12.42 5.19 10.27
C ALA A 95 -11.02 5.83 10.27
N HIS A 96 -10.24 5.71 9.18
CA HIS A 96 -8.93 6.35 9.08
C HIS A 96 -9.03 7.87 8.98
N PHE A 97 -10.02 8.37 8.23
CA PHE A 97 -10.24 9.80 8.03
C PHE A 97 -11.29 10.40 8.96
N ALA A 98 -11.65 9.73 10.07
CA ALA A 98 -12.67 10.23 11.01
C ALA A 98 -12.32 11.62 11.59
N SER A 99 -11.03 11.95 11.68
CA SER A 99 -10.52 13.26 12.11
C SER A 99 -9.73 13.98 11.01
N GLY A 100 -9.81 13.50 9.77
CA GLY A 100 -9.07 14.02 8.63
C GLY A 100 -9.97 14.34 7.45
N ASP A 101 -9.37 14.78 6.36
CA ASP A 101 -10.11 15.08 5.13
C ASP A 101 -10.22 13.83 4.25
N ILE A 102 -11.38 13.18 4.27
CA ILE A 102 -11.70 12.05 3.38
C ILE A 102 -11.97 12.49 1.94
N THR A 103 -12.33 13.76 1.71
CA THR A 103 -12.73 14.27 0.39
C THR A 103 -11.58 14.30 -0.60
N ARG A 104 -10.33 14.31 -0.10
CA ARG A 104 -9.11 14.18 -0.89
C ARG A 104 -8.99 12.85 -1.65
N LEU A 105 -9.78 11.81 -1.34
CA LEU A 105 -9.77 10.52 -2.05
C LEU A 105 -10.48 10.62 -3.42
N THR A 106 -9.95 11.48 -4.27
CA THR A 106 -10.41 11.74 -5.64
C THR A 106 -9.63 10.92 -6.66
N LYS A 107 -10.11 10.93 -7.91
CA LYS A 107 -9.44 10.26 -9.02
C LYS A 107 -8.03 10.81 -9.21
N GLU A 108 -7.89 12.13 -9.15
CA GLU A 108 -6.64 12.87 -9.34
C GLU A 108 -5.62 12.50 -8.25
N PHE A 109 -6.07 12.40 -7.00
CA PHE A 109 -5.22 11.94 -5.89
C PHE A 109 -4.71 10.52 -6.12
N SER A 110 -5.62 9.61 -6.50
CA SER A 110 -5.29 8.22 -6.79
C SER A 110 -4.32 8.07 -7.97
N GLU A 111 -4.51 8.87 -9.03
CA GLU A 111 -3.61 8.91 -10.19
C GLU A 111 -2.24 9.50 -9.84
N SER A 112 -2.20 10.57 -9.04
CA SER A 112 -0.95 11.15 -8.53
C SER A 112 -0.14 10.15 -7.72
N LEU A 113 -0.80 9.38 -6.84
CA LEU A 113 -0.15 8.26 -6.15
C LEU A 113 0.41 7.22 -7.13
N CYS A 114 -0.37 6.82 -8.14
CA CYS A 114 0.10 5.83 -9.11
C CYS A 114 1.31 6.32 -9.93
N ALA A 115 1.43 7.63 -10.17
CA ALA A 115 2.58 8.23 -10.84
C ALA A 115 3.80 8.35 -9.90
N THR A 116 3.58 8.68 -8.64
CA THR A 116 4.65 9.04 -7.69
C THR A 116 5.25 7.82 -6.98
N LEU A 117 4.42 6.84 -6.60
CA LEU A 117 4.87 5.66 -5.84
C LEU A 117 5.94 4.81 -6.55
N PRO A 118 5.91 4.61 -7.88
CA PRO A 118 7.01 3.94 -8.59
C PRO A 118 8.36 4.66 -8.44
N ILE A 119 8.34 6.00 -8.36
CA ILE A 119 9.56 6.81 -8.20
C ILE A 119 10.12 6.58 -6.79
N TRP A 120 9.27 6.71 -5.76
CA TRP A 120 9.68 6.43 -4.38
C TRP A 120 10.16 4.99 -4.19
N LYS A 121 9.53 4.02 -4.86
CA LYS A 121 9.99 2.63 -4.88
C LYS A 121 11.41 2.53 -5.44
N ALA A 122 11.69 3.19 -6.56
CA ALA A 122 13.01 3.15 -7.18
C ALA A 122 14.07 3.81 -6.30
N GLU A 123 13.75 4.93 -5.65
CA GLU A 123 14.63 5.60 -4.69
C GLU A 123 14.92 4.70 -3.49
N GLU A 124 13.89 4.13 -2.87
CA GLU A 124 14.01 3.23 -1.71
C GLU A 124 14.90 2.01 -2.00
N VAL A 125 14.76 1.42 -3.19
CA VAL A 125 15.61 0.29 -3.63
C VAL A 125 17.06 0.73 -3.83
N LYS A 126 17.30 1.92 -4.39
CA LYS A 126 18.65 2.48 -4.55
C LYS A 126 19.32 2.71 -3.20
N TYR A 127 18.65 3.37 -2.25
CA TYR A 127 19.17 3.62 -0.91
C TYR A 127 19.57 2.30 -0.22
N LYS A 128 18.70 1.29 -0.24
CA LYS A 128 18.98 -0.04 0.36
C LYS A 128 20.13 -0.79 -0.31
N THR A 129 20.43 -0.50 -1.57
CA THR A 129 21.54 -1.10 -2.31
C THR A 129 22.86 -0.40 -2.00
N GLN A 130 22.84 0.92 -1.79
CA GLN A 130 24.03 1.73 -1.50
C GLN A 130 24.49 1.63 -0.04
N GLU A 131 23.58 1.48 0.92
CA GLU A 131 23.91 1.34 2.35
C GLU A 131 24.34 -0.08 2.77
N ARG A 132 24.57 -1.00 1.82
CA ARG A 132 25.04 -2.35 2.11
C ARG A 132 26.57 -2.41 1.94
N PRO A 133 27.38 -2.12 2.98
CA PRO A 133 28.81 -2.34 2.88
C PRO A 133 29.07 -3.82 2.59
N ALA A 134 30.05 -4.10 1.72
CA ALA A 134 30.59 -5.44 1.54
C ALA A 134 31.06 -5.94 2.92
N SER A 135 30.29 -6.85 3.52
CA SER A 135 30.68 -7.61 4.70
C SER A 135 31.38 -8.89 4.27
#